data_AF-A0A417LK23-F1
#
_entry.id   AF-A0A417LK23-F1
#
_cell.length_a   1.000
_cell.length_b   1.000
_cell.length_c   1.000
_cell.angle_alpha   90.00
_cell.angle_beta   90.00
_cell.angle_gamma   90.00
#
_symmetry.space_group_name_H-M   'P 1'
#
loop_
_entity.id
_entity.type
_entity.pdbx_description
1 polymer ?
#
loop_
_entity_poly.entity_id
_entity_poly.type
_entity_poly.pdbx_seq_one_letter_code
_entity_poly.pdbx_strand_id
1 'polypeptide(L)'
;MEKYLEKLLLQIRCKKARPYIAEEIKGHIESQIEDNIADGMSYEEAEKNAVADMGDPIAVGISLDKIHKPQIAWKLLVIVGILSLLGILLQQSIFYQSGYSNLEPFMQEMYQFETESFVYSVFIGFILMCGIYFVDYTVIAKYSKIIGLFIITMGILLLAGFFGGDINGVRYSIGFGMFRISATSLMMFYVPIYGAILYKYRDGGFPALLKSIVWLIIPVFITFRMPNLIVAIIMMISMLIQLTVAILKGWFKISVKKTIVSLWAVFMFLPIMLLFVMYTFHLLAEYQEARIHSFFFCFRRRILSYFNAQNI
;
A
#
# COMPACT_ATOMS: atom_id res chain seq x y z
N MET A 1 30.47 6.94 16.26
CA MET A 1 29.79 5.67 16.63
C MET A 1 28.27 5.82 16.78
N GLU A 2 27.75 6.70 17.64
CA GLU A 2 26.33 6.75 18.01
C GLU A 2 25.35 6.87 16.83
N LYS A 3 25.63 7.77 15.88
CA LYS A 3 24.81 7.94 14.66
C LYS A 3 24.72 6.67 13.80
N TYR A 4 25.74 5.81 13.84
CA TYR A 4 25.74 4.53 13.14
C TYR A 4 24.77 3.56 13.82
N LEU A 5 24.91 3.38 15.15
CA LEU A 5 24.05 2.52 15.96
C LEU A 5 22.58 2.97 15.87
N GLU A 6 22.30 4.27 15.94
CA GLU A 6 20.94 4.80 15.80
C GLU A 6 20.32 4.39 14.45
N LYS A 7 21.05 4.61 13.34
CA LYS A 7 20.58 4.25 12.00
C LYS A 7 20.36 2.74 11.82
N LEU A 8 21.23 1.92 12.41
CA LEU A 8 21.15 0.46 12.38
C LEU A 8 19.93 -0.03 13.17
N LEU A 9 19.78 0.42 14.42
CA LEU A 9 18.68 0.01 15.31
C LEU A 9 17.30 0.44 14.79
N LEU A 10 17.24 1.53 14.01
CA LEU A 10 16.02 1.95 13.32
C LEU A 10 15.53 0.93 12.28
N GLN A 11 16.39 0.05 11.77
CA GLN A 11 16.01 -1.00 10.83
C GLN A 11 15.45 -2.25 11.51
N ILE A 12 15.77 -2.45 12.79
CA ILE A 12 15.37 -3.65 13.54
C ILE A 12 13.96 -3.46 14.08
N ARG A 13 13.02 -4.30 13.64
CA ARG A 13 11.61 -4.27 14.04
C ARG A 13 11.40 -4.83 15.44
N CYS A 14 12.19 -5.83 15.84
CA CYS A 14 12.09 -6.44 17.15
C CYS A 14 12.64 -5.49 18.23
N LYS A 15 11.77 -4.70 18.86
CA LYS A 15 12.16 -3.74 19.92
C LYS A 15 12.89 -4.40 21.09
N LYS A 16 12.56 -5.66 21.42
CA LYS A 16 13.20 -6.41 22.50
C LYS A 16 14.65 -6.81 22.17
N ALA A 17 14.98 -7.02 20.89
CA ALA A 17 16.33 -7.39 20.45
C ALA A 17 17.28 -6.19 20.33
N ARG A 18 16.73 -4.97 20.18
CA ARG A 18 17.51 -3.73 20.02
C ARG A 18 18.59 -3.51 21.09
N PRO A 19 18.33 -3.62 22.41
CA PRO A 19 19.38 -3.39 23.41
C PRO A 19 20.54 -4.39 23.28
N TYR A 20 20.23 -5.68 23.08
CA TYR A 20 21.24 -6.72 22.92
C TYR A 20 22.09 -6.51 21.66
N ILE A 21 21.45 -6.19 20.53
CA ILE A 21 22.16 -5.90 19.28
C ILE A 21 22.99 -4.62 19.40
N ALA A 22 22.49 -3.60 20.11
CA ALA A 22 23.24 -2.38 20.35
C ALA A 22 24.52 -2.66 21.14
N GLU A 23 24.43 -3.49 22.18
CA GLU A 23 25.56 -3.90 23.02
C GLU A 23 26.58 -4.72 22.23
N GLU A 24 26.13 -5.72 21.47
CA GLU A 24 27.00 -6.57 20.63
C GLU A 24 27.77 -5.75 19.58
N ILE A 25 27.08 -4.92 18.81
CA ILE A 25 27.71 -4.10 17.76
C ILE A 25 28.61 -3.02 18.38
N LYS A 26 28.19 -2.42 19.50
CA LYS A 26 29.03 -1.45 20.21
C LYS A 26 30.32 -2.11 20.70
N GLY A 27 30.24 -3.29 21.32
CA GLY A 27 31.41 -4.04 21.76
C GLY A 27 32.36 -4.40 20.60
N HIS A 28 31.82 -4.79 19.44
CA HIS A 28 32.64 -5.03 18.25
C HIS A 28 33.36 -3.77 17.74
N ILE A 29 32.69 -2.62 17.72
CA ILE A 29 33.32 -1.35 17.33
C ILE A 29 34.39 -0.94 18.35
N GLU A 30 34.09 -1.07 19.65
CA GLU A 30 35.04 -0.75 20.73
C GLU A 30 36.30 -1.63 20.66
N SER A 31 36.15 -2.93 20.41
CA SER A 31 37.30 -3.83 20.19
C SER A 31 38.15 -3.41 18.99
N GLN A 32 37.53 -3.03 17.87
CA GLN A 32 38.28 -2.55 16.70
C GLN A 32 38.97 -1.20 16.95
N ILE A 33 38.40 -0.34 17.79
CA ILE A 33 39.05 0.91 18.21
C ILE A 33 40.30 0.59 19.02
N GLU A 34 40.23 -0.36 19.95
CA GLU A 34 41.38 -0.79 20.76
C GLU A 34 42.50 -1.36 19.89
N ASP A 35 42.17 -2.23 18.92
CA ASP A 35 43.14 -2.80 17.98
C ASP A 35 43.82 -1.70 17.14
N ASN A 36 43.04 -0.77 16.58
CA ASN A 36 43.58 0.34 15.78
C ASN A 36 44.47 1.30 16.59
N ILE A 37 44.14 1.52 17.88
CA ILE A 37 44.98 2.31 18.79
C ILE A 37 46.29 1.58 19.10
N ALA A 38 46.23 0.25 19.29
CA ALA A 38 47.42 -0.57 19.49
C ALA A 38 48.36 -0.53 18.26
N ASP A 39 47.80 -0.39 17.06
CA ASP A 39 48.52 -0.19 15.81
C ASP A 39 49.05 1.25 15.61
N GLY A 40 48.86 2.13 16.62
CA GLY A 40 49.43 3.47 16.67
C GLY A 40 48.54 4.58 16.12
N MET A 41 47.27 4.31 15.82
CA MET A 41 46.32 5.35 15.40
C MET A 41 45.86 6.21 16.59
N SER A 42 45.50 7.47 16.30
CA SER A 42 44.80 8.31 17.27
C SER A 42 43.38 7.79 17.50
N TYR A 43 42.79 8.06 18.68
CA TYR A 43 41.43 7.61 19.00
C TYR A 43 40.38 8.07 17.96
N GLU A 44 40.44 9.33 17.49
CA GLU A 44 39.49 9.85 16.50
C GLU A 44 39.58 9.13 15.16
N GLU A 45 40.81 8.77 14.75
CA GLU A 45 41.07 8.04 13.51
C GLU A 45 40.66 6.57 13.65
N ALA A 46 40.96 5.95 14.79
CA ALA A 46 40.55 4.60 15.13
C ALA A 46 39.01 4.45 15.17
N GLU A 47 38.29 5.39 15.79
CA GLU A 47 36.81 5.38 15.81
C GLU A 47 36.23 5.51 14.41
N LYS A 48 36.79 6.41 13.59
CA LYS A 48 36.32 6.62 12.23
C LYS A 48 36.55 5.39 11.36
N ASN A 49 37.70 4.74 11.48
CA ASN A 49 38.03 3.52 10.75
C ASN A 49 37.17 2.33 11.20
N ALA A 50 37.03 2.10 12.51
CA ALA A 50 36.17 1.04 13.04
C ALA A 50 34.71 1.19 12.59
N VAL A 51 34.16 2.40 12.61
CA VAL A 51 32.80 2.66 12.10
C VAL A 51 32.70 2.46 10.59
N ALA A 52 33.75 2.77 9.83
CA ALA A 52 33.78 2.56 8.38
C ALA A 52 33.83 1.07 8.01
N ASP A 53 34.59 0.27 8.77
CA ASP A 53 34.73 -1.18 8.56
C ASP A 53 33.43 -1.94 8.81
N MET A 54 32.55 -1.40 9.67
CA MET A 54 31.20 -1.93 9.88
C MET A 54 30.26 -1.75 8.66
N GLY A 55 30.65 -1.00 7.64
CA GLY A 55 29.89 -0.84 6.39
C GLY A 55 28.66 0.07 6.48
N ASP A 56 27.62 -0.18 5.65
CA ASP A 56 26.37 0.61 5.70
C ASP A 56 25.49 0.16 6.88
N PRO A 57 25.22 1.02 7.88
CA PRO A 57 24.39 0.66 9.04
C PRO A 57 23.01 0.16 8.66
N ILE A 58 22.46 0.59 7.51
CA ILE A 58 21.14 0.15 7.10
C ILE A 58 21.18 -1.25 6.48
N ALA A 59 22.19 -1.55 5.65
CA ALA A 59 22.39 -2.89 5.11
C ALA A 59 22.62 -3.93 6.23
N VAL A 60 23.46 -3.60 7.21
CA VAL A 60 23.71 -4.43 8.40
C VAL A 60 22.46 -4.55 9.27
N GLY A 61 21.74 -3.45 9.50
CA GLY A 61 20.48 -3.50 10.25
C GLY A 61 19.43 -4.42 9.63
N ILE A 62 19.35 -4.50 8.30
CA ILE A 62 18.44 -5.41 7.59
C ILE A 62 18.88 -6.86 7.71
N SER A 63 20.19 -7.16 7.64
CA SER A 63 20.68 -8.53 7.83
C SER A 63 20.43 -9.01 9.25
N LEU A 64 20.61 -8.14 10.26
CA LEU A 64 20.31 -8.44 11.66
C LEU A 64 18.81 -8.61 11.93
N ASP A 65 17.93 -7.79 11.33
CA ASP A 65 16.47 -7.94 11.43
C ASP A 65 15.98 -9.28 10.84
N LYS A 66 16.65 -9.77 9.79
CA LYS A 66 16.34 -11.07 9.18
C LYS A 66 16.56 -12.24 10.14
N ILE A 67 17.57 -12.15 11.01
CA ILE A 67 17.87 -13.16 12.03
C ILE A 67 16.90 -12.98 13.21
N HIS A 68 16.67 -11.74 13.63
CA HIS A 68 15.84 -11.39 14.79
C HIS A 68 14.37 -11.09 14.38
N LYS A 69 13.71 -12.05 13.73
CA LYS A 69 12.35 -11.86 13.21
C LYS A 69 11.35 -11.55 14.33
N PRO A 70 10.48 -10.52 14.17
CA PRO A 70 9.40 -10.28 15.11
C PRO A 70 8.41 -11.46 15.13
N GLN A 71 8.01 -11.88 16.34
CA GLN A 71 7.04 -12.96 16.55
C GLN A 71 5.71 -12.68 15.84
N ILE A 72 5.02 -13.75 15.42
CA ILE A 72 3.69 -13.69 14.82
C ILE A 72 2.79 -12.80 15.68
N ALA A 73 2.17 -11.80 15.04
CA ALA A 73 1.18 -10.95 15.69
C ALA A 73 -0.14 -11.71 15.86
N TRP A 74 -0.16 -12.72 16.74
CA TRP A 74 -1.31 -13.60 16.98
C TRP A 74 -2.61 -12.83 17.24
N LYS A 75 -2.53 -11.70 17.96
CA LYS A 75 -3.68 -10.81 18.18
C LYS A 75 -4.29 -10.32 16.86
N LEU A 76 -3.46 -9.96 15.87
CA LEU A 76 -3.93 -9.51 14.56
C LEU A 76 -4.56 -10.67 13.78
N LEU A 77 -3.95 -11.86 13.80
CA LEU A 77 -4.54 -13.05 13.16
C LEU A 77 -5.90 -13.40 13.75
N VAL A 78 -6.06 -13.30 15.08
CA VAL A 78 -7.34 -13.52 15.75
C VAL A 78 -8.37 -12.48 15.31
N ILE A 79 -8.00 -11.19 15.26
CA ILE A 79 -8.91 -10.13 14.80
C ILE A 79 -9.35 -10.38 13.36
N VAL A 80 -8.41 -10.70 12.46
CA VAL A 80 -8.73 -11.04 11.06
C VAL A 80 -9.66 -12.26 11.00
N GLY A 81 -9.40 -13.30 11.81
CA GLY A 81 -10.26 -14.48 11.89
C GLY A 81 -11.69 -14.16 12.33
N ILE A 82 -11.85 -13.31 13.35
CA ILE A 82 -13.18 -12.86 13.83
C ILE A 82 -13.90 -12.06 12.73
N LEU A 83 -13.21 -11.11 12.08
CA LEU A 83 -13.80 -10.31 11.00
C LEU A 83 -14.21 -11.17 9.81
N SER A 84 -13.39 -12.16 9.44
CA SER A 84 -13.72 -13.14 8.40
C SER A 84 -14.96 -13.97 8.76
N LEU A 85 -15.06 -14.43 10.01
CA LEU A 85 -16.23 -15.18 10.49
C LEU A 85 -17.49 -14.31 10.47
N LEU A 86 -17.40 -13.07 10.95
CA LEU A 86 -18.51 -12.12 10.89
C LEU A 86 -18.94 -11.83 9.45
N GLY A 87 -18.00 -11.69 8.51
CA GLY A 87 -18.30 -11.54 7.09
C GLY A 87 -19.07 -12.74 6.52
N ILE A 88 -18.64 -13.97 6.87
CA ILE A 88 -19.35 -15.20 6.48
C ILE A 88 -20.76 -15.22 7.08
N LEU A 89 -20.90 -14.92 8.37
CA LEU A 89 -22.20 -14.89 9.05
C LEU A 89 -23.14 -13.86 8.44
N LEU A 90 -22.64 -12.67 8.09
CA LEU A 90 -23.42 -11.64 7.41
C LEU A 90 -23.87 -12.12 6.03
N GLN A 91 -22.97 -12.70 5.24
CA GLN A 91 -23.31 -13.25 3.92
C GLN A 91 -24.38 -14.35 4.03
N GLN A 92 -24.24 -15.24 5.03
CA GLN A 92 -25.24 -16.28 5.32
C GLN A 92 -26.57 -15.68 5.79
N SER A 93 -26.56 -14.63 6.62
CA SER A 93 -27.79 -13.97 7.08
C SER A 93 -28.57 -13.33 5.92
N ILE A 94 -27.87 -12.77 4.94
CA ILE A 94 -28.46 -12.23 3.71
C ILE A 94 -29.07 -13.37 2.88
N PHE A 95 -28.37 -14.49 2.77
CA PHE A 95 -28.84 -15.68 2.06
C PHE A 95 -30.12 -16.28 2.69
N TYR A 96 -30.19 -16.36 4.02
CA TYR A 96 -31.35 -16.91 4.74
C TYR A 96 -32.51 -15.92 4.91
N GLN A 97 -32.41 -14.68 4.41
CA GLN A 97 -33.49 -13.71 4.50
C GLN A 97 -34.70 -14.14 3.65
N SER A 98 -35.91 -13.97 4.18
CA SER A 98 -37.18 -14.44 3.57
C SER A 98 -37.49 -13.90 2.16
N GLY A 99 -36.73 -12.91 1.68
CA GLY A 99 -36.81 -12.45 0.29
C GLY A 99 -36.20 -13.43 -0.72
N TYR A 100 -35.25 -14.27 -0.29
CA TYR A 100 -34.53 -15.23 -1.16
C TYR A 100 -35.44 -16.30 -1.74
N SER A 101 -36.35 -16.87 -0.93
CA SER A 101 -37.31 -17.88 -1.38
C SER A 101 -38.36 -17.34 -2.37
N ASN A 102 -38.45 -16.03 -2.53
CA ASN A 102 -39.36 -15.37 -3.48
C ASN A 102 -38.65 -14.95 -4.79
N LEU A 103 -37.34 -15.23 -4.92
CA LEU A 103 -36.58 -14.94 -6.14
C LEU A 103 -36.84 -16.00 -7.22
N GLU A 104 -36.64 -15.62 -8.48
CA GLU A 104 -36.65 -16.61 -9.58
C GLU A 104 -35.53 -17.66 -9.39
N PRO A 105 -35.73 -18.91 -9.83
CA PRO A 105 -34.76 -20.00 -9.65
C PRO A 105 -33.35 -19.68 -10.15
N PHE A 106 -33.23 -18.95 -11.27
CA PHE A 106 -31.94 -18.51 -11.81
C PHE A 106 -31.19 -17.56 -10.87
N MET A 107 -31.91 -16.60 -10.28
CA MET A 107 -31.32 -15.68 -9.30
C MET A 107 -30.93 -16.43 -8.03
N GLN A 108 -31.77 -17.39 -7.62
CA GLN A 108 -31.55 -18.22 -6.45
C GLN A 108 -30.22 -19.01 -6.55
N GLU A 109 -29.96 -19.62 -7.70
CA GLU A 109 -28.73 -20.35 -8.01
C GLU A 109 -27.50 -19.42 -8.05
N MET A 110 -27.63 -18.22 -8.64
CA MET A 110 -26.55 -17.23 -8.68
C MET A 110 -26.13 -16.76 -7.27
N TYR A 111 -27.10 -16.47 -6.40
CA TYR A 111 -26.85 -16.07 -5.01
C TYR A 111 -26.23 -17.19 -4.18
N GLN A 112 -26.62 -18.45 -4.43
CA GLN A 112 -26.00 -19.60 -3.79
C GLN A 112 -24.54 -19.73 -4.20
N PHE A 113 -24.26 -19.68 -5.50
CA PHE A 113 -22.90 -19.76 -6.03
C PHE A 113 -21.99 -18.64 -5.49
N GLU A 114 -22.49 -17.40 -5.42
CA GLU A 114 -21.77 -16.27 -4.84
C GLU A 114 -21.48 -16.48 -3.34
N THR A 115 -22.44 -16.98 -2.58
CA THR A 115 -22.30 -17.23 -1.13
C THR A 115 -21.30 -18.35 -0.84
N GLU A 116 -21.36 -19.45 -1.57
CA GLU A 116 -20.39 -20.55 -1.47
C GLU A 116 -19.00 -20.08 -1.90
N SER A 117 -18.90 -19.36 -3.02
CA SER A 117 -17.65 -18.80 -3.53
C SER A 117 -17.01 -17.83 -2.53
N PHE A 118 -17.80 -17.05 -1.79
CA PHE A 118 -17.31 -16.15 -0.75
C PHE A 118 -16.59 -16.89 0.37
N VAL A 119 -17.20 -17.97 0.89
CA VAL A 119 -16.60 -18.80 1.95
C VAL A 119 -15.26 -19.41 1.49
N TYR A 120 -15.23 -19.98 0.28
CA TYR A 120 -14.00 -20.53 -0.29
C TYR A 120 -12.93 -19.45 -0.48
N SER A 121 -13.32 -18.26 -0.94
CA SER A 121 -12.41 -17.13 -1.14
C SER A 121 -11.80 -16.64 0.18
N VAL A 122 -12.59 -16.57 1.25
CA VAL A 122 -12.10 -16.23 2.60
C VAL A 122 -11.09 -17.27 3.09
N PHE A 123 -11.39 -18.55 2.91
CA PHE A 123 -10.50 -19.64 3.33
C PHE A 123 -9.16 -19.63 2.57
N ILE A 124 -9.22 -19.52 1.23
CA ILE A 124 -8.03 -19.41 0.37
C ILE A 124 -7.24 -18.15 0.70
N GLY A 125 -7.91 -17.01 0.91
CA GLY A 125 -7.27 -15.76 1.31
C GLY A 125 -6.52 -15.87 2.63
N PHE A 126 -7.09 -16.59 3.60
CA PHE A 126 -6.43 -16.84 4.89
C PHE A 126 -5.19 -17.74 4.74
N ILE A 127 -5.28 -18.82 3.95
CA ILE A 127 -4.13 -19.67 3.62
C ILE A 127 -3.04 -18.87 2.91
N LEU A 128 -3.40 -18.06 1.91
CA LEU A 128 -2.47 -17.21 1.19
C LEU A 128 -1.79 -16.20 2.12
N MET A 129 -2.54 -15.58 3.04
CA MET A 129 -1.98 -14.67 4.04
C MET A 129 -0.95 -15.39 4.93
N CYS A 130 -1.27 -16.59 5.42
CA CYS A 130 -0.33 -17.41 6.18
C CYS A 130 0.89 -17.82 5.34
N GLY A 131 0.71 -18.19 4.07
CA GLY A 131 1.80 -18.51 3.15
C GLY A 131 2.74 -17.33 2.91
N ILE A 132 2.19 -16.15 2.63
CA ILE A 132 2.95 -14.91 2.43
C ILE A 132 3.70 -14.51 3.70
N TYR A 133 3.17 -14.78 4.89
CA TYR A 133 3.86 -14.49 6.15
C TYR A 133 5.23 -15.20 6.24
N PHE A 134 5.34 -16.42 5.71
CA PHE A 134 6.60 -17.16 5.72
C PHE A 134 7.60 -16.67 4.66
N VAL A 135 7.15 -15.87 3.69
CA VAL A 135 8.02 -15.28 2.68
C VAL A 135 8.86 -14.17 3.31
N ASP A 136 10.17 -14.28 3.15
CA ASP A 136 11.10 -13.23 3.58
C ASP A 136 10.83 -11.93 2.80
N TYR A 137 10.54 -10.85 3.52
CA TYR A 137 10.25 -9.54 2.94
C TYR A 137 11.39 -9.02 2.07
N THR A 138 12.63 -9.47 2.29
CA THR A 138 13.78 -9.14 1.43
C THR A 138 13.63 -9.72 0.01
N VAL A 139 12.95 -10.86 -0.15
CA VAL A 139 12.63 -11.45 -1.46
C VAL A 139 11.61 -10.56 -2.18
N ILE A 140 10.55 -10.14 -1.48
CA ILE A 140 9.55 -9.22 -2.02
C ILE A 140 10.22 -7.90 -2.44
N ALA A 141 11.13 -7.39 -1.60
CA ALA A 141 11.90 -6.19 -1.91
C ALA A 141 12.81 -6.39 -3.13
N LYS A 142 13.49 -7.54 -3.26
CA LYS A 142 14.34 -7.86 -4.41
C LYS A 142 13.55 -7.90 -5.70
N TYR A 143 12.35 -8.47 -5.72
CA TYR A 143 11.51 -8.61 -6.93
C TYR A 143 10.45 -7.51 -7.09
N SER A 144 10.43 -6.47 -6.23
CA SER A 144 9.37 -5.47 -6.17
C SER A 144 9.01 -4.80 -7.52
N LYS A 145 10.01 -4.48 -8.35
CA LYS A 145 9.79 -3.90 -9.70
C LYS A 145 9.12 -4.89 -10.66
N ILE A 146 9.49 -6.17 -10.58
CA ILE A 146 8.91 -7.23 -11.44
C ILE A 146 7.48 -7.49 -11.00
N ILE A 147 7.24 -7.61 -9.69
CA ILE A 147 5.90 -7.79 -9.11
C ILE A 147 5.01 -6.57 -9.45
N GLY A 148 5.54 -5.36 -9.30
CA GLY A 148 4.83 -4.13 -9.64
C GLY A 148 4.49 -4.05 -11.13
N LEU A 149 5.42 -4.41 -12.02
CA LEU A 149 5.17 -4.46 -13.45
C LEU A 149 4.11 -5.52 -13.79
N PHE A 150 4.17 -6.70 -13.18
CA PHE A 150 3.16 -7.75 -13.35
C PHE A 150 1.75 -7.26 -12.98
N ILE A 151 1.60 -6.59 -11.83
CA ILE A 151 0.31 -6.01 -11.40
C ILE A 151 -0.18 -4.95 -12.41
N ILE A 152 0.72 -4.07 -12.88
CA ILE A 152 0.40 -3.07 -13.90
C ILE A 152 -0.07 -3.74 -15.20
N THR A 153 0.64 -4.76 -15.68
CA THR A 153 0.27 -5.52 -16.88
C THR A 153 -1.10 -6.18 -16.71
N MET A 154 -1.37 -6.81 -15.56
CA MET A 154 -2.69 -7.38 -15.27
C MET A 154 -3.79 -6.31 -15.30
N GLY A 155 -3.54 -5.13 -14.73
CA GLY A 155 -4.46 -4.00 -14.80
C GLY A 155 -4.71 -3.48 -16.23
N ILE A 156 -3.68 -3.47 -17.08
CA ILE A 156 -3.81 -3.09 -18.50
C ILE A 156 -4.62 -4.14 -19.28
N LEU A 157 -4.32 -5.43 -19.10
CA LEU A 157 -5.03 -6.52 -19.78
C LEU A 157 -6.53 -6.51 -19.45
N LEU A 158 -6.86 -6.20 -18.19
CA LEU A 158 -8.23 -5.99 -17.74
C LEU A 158 -8.94 -4.86 -18.50
N LEU A 159 -8.29 -3.69 -18.61
CA LEU A 159 -8.84 -2.55 -19.37
C LEU A 159 -8.96 -2.86 -20.86
N ALA A 160 -8.02 -3.63 -21.42
CA ALA A 160 -8.03 -4.08 -22.81
C ALA A 160 -9.08 -5.16 -23.09
N GLY A 161 -9.72 -5.71 -22.06
CA GLY A 161 -10.80 -6.67 -22.19
C GLY A 161 -10.42 -8.13 -22.21
N PHE A 162 -9.18 -8.45 -21.85
CA PHE A 162 -8.74 -9.81 -21.65
C PHE A 162 -9.13 -10.28 -20.24
N PHE A 163 -9.66 -11.51 -20.12
CA PHE A 163 -9.99 -12.20 -18.86
C PHE A 163 -11.13 -11.61 -17.98
N GLY A 164 -11.98 -10.73 -18.52
CA GLY A 164 -13.07 -10.09 -17.76
C GLY A 164 -14.47 -10.65 -18.04
N GLY A 165 -15.23 -10.95 -16.98
CA GLY A 165 -16.68 -11.14 -17.06
C GLY A 165 -17.41 -9.79 -16.95
N ASP A 166 -18.33 -9.51 -17.88
CA ASP A 166 -19.15 -8.30 -17.83
C ASP A 166 -20.26 -8.49 -16.78
N ILE A 167 -20.27 -7.65 -15.74
CA ILE A 167 -21.41 -7.56 -14.80
C ILE A 167 -21.98 -6.15 -14.96
N ASN A 168 -23.22 -6.03 -15.43
CA ASN A 168 -23.89 -4.76 -15.72
C ASN A 168 -23.10 -3.85 -16.68
N GLY A 169 -22.51 -4.42 -17.73
CA GLY A 169 -21.76 -3.69 -18.76
C GLY A 169 -20.39 -3.19 -18.31
N VAL A 170 -19.89 -3.68 -17.16
CA VAL A 170 -18.66 -3.22 -16.57
C VAL A 170 -17.84 -4.41 -16.04
N ARG A 171 -16.54 -4.43 -16.35
CA ARG A 171 -15.62 -5.53 -16.03
C ARG A 171 -15.01 -5.33 -14.64
N TYR A 172 -15.46 -6.13 -13.67
CA TYR A 172 -15.02 -6.01 -12.27
C TYR A 172 -14.11 -7.14 -11.79
N SER A 173 -14.02 -8.26 -12.52
CA SER A 173 -13.27 -9.44 -12.08
C SER A 173 -12.42 -10.07 -13.18
N ILE A 174 -11.22 -10.52 -12.81
CA ILE A 174 -10.44 -11.48 -13.58
C ILE A 174 -10.92 -12.87 -13.16
N GLY A 175 -11.51 -13.61 -14.08
CA GLY A 175 -12.02 -14.96 -13.81
C GLY A 175 -11.27 -16.03 -14.59
N PHE A 176 -10.98 -17.16 -13.94
CA PHE A 176 -10.65 -18.42 -14.61
C PHE A 176 -11.49 -19.54 -13.99
N GLY A 177 -12.54 -19.98 -14.71
CA GLY A 177 -13.50 -20.97 -14.19
C GLY A 177 -14.26 -20.45 -12.96
N MET A 178 -14.26 -21.23 -11.88
CA MET A 178 -14.93 -20.88 -10.60
C MET A 178 -14.20 -19.78 -9.82
N PHE A 179 -12.95 -19.47 -10.14
CA PHE A 179 -12.17 -18.46 -9.41
C PHE A 179 -12.30 -17.10 -10.06
N ARG A 180 -12.87 -16.14 -9.34
CA ARG A 180 -12.97 -14.73 -9.76
C ARG A 180 -12.23 -13.85 -8.75
N ILE A 181 -11.23 -13.12 -9.23
CA ILE A 181 -10.48 -12.14 -8.43
C ILE A 181 -10.94 -10.75 -8.83
N SER A 182 -11.33 -9.95 -7.84
CA SER A 182 -11.64 -8.53 -8.05
C SER A 182 -10.43 -7.78 -8.60
N ALA A 183 -10.61 -7.13 -9.75
CA ALA A 183 -9.59 -6.30 -10.40
C ALA A 183 -9.04 -5.22 -9.47
N THR A 184 -9.94 -4.53 -8.77
CA THR A 184 -9.60 -3.46 -7.82
C THR A 184 -8.84 -3.98 -6.61
N SER A 185 -9.17 -5.19 -6.14
CA SER A 185 -8.45 -5.82 -5.03
C SER A 185 -7.01 -6.21 -5.44
N LEU A 186 -6.84 -6.70 -6.67
CA LEU A 186 -5.51 -6.99 -7.23
C LEU A 186 -4.64 -5.71 -7.31
N MET A 187 -5.23 -4.60 -7.75
CA MET A 187 -4.54 -3.31 -7.80
C MET A 187 -4.11 -2.81 -6.42
N MET A 188 -4.88 -3.10 -5.36
CA MET A 188 -4.53 -2.70 -3.99
C MET A 188 -3.27 -3.39 -3.46
N PHE A 189 -2.89 -4.57 -3.97
CA PHE A 189 -1.59 -5.18 -3.65
C PHE A 189 -0.40 -4.35 -4.15
N TYR A 190 -0.61 -3.43 -5.08
CA TYR A 190 0.45 -2.52 -5.51
C TYR A 190 0.90 -1.57 -4.38
N VAL A 191 0.01 -1.19 -3.46
CA VAL A 191 0.31 -0.25 -2.37
C VAL A 191 1.47 -0.73 -1.48
N PRO A 192 1.50 -1.96 -0.94
CA PRO A 192 2.67 -2.45 -0.20
C PRO A 192 3.91 -2.64 -1.08
N ILE A 193 3.74 -3.02 -2.36
CA ILE A 193 4.86 -3.18 -3.30
C ILE A 193 5.52 -1.85 -3.63
N TYR A 194 4.75 -0.75 -3.69
CA TYR A 194 5.27 0.59 -3.92
C TYR A 194 6.27 1.02 -2.85
N GLY A 195 6.00 0.73 -1.57
CA GLY A 195 6.95 0.97 -0.49
C GLY A 195 8.30 0.26 -0.71
N ALA A 196 8.26 -0.98 -1.22
CA ALA A 196 9.46 -1.73 -1.58
C ALA A 196 10.15 -1.19 -2.85
N ILE A 197 9.42 -0.59 -3.79
CA ILE A 197 9.99 0.11 -4.95
C ILE A 197 10.68 1.39 -4.51
N LEU A 198 10.06 2.18 -3.62
CA LEU A 198 10.66 3.39 -3.05
C LEU A 198 12.01 3.09 -2.38
N TYR A 199 12.09 1.99 -1.65
CA TYR A 199 13.33 1.56 -1.00
C TYR A 199 14.49 1.36 -2.00
N LYS A 200 14.21 0.92 -3.24
CA LYS A 200 15.25 0.77 -4.28
C LYS A 200 15.74 2.09 -4.86
N TYR A 201 14.99 3.17 -4.67
CA TYR A 201 15.35 4.51 -5.12
C TYR A 201 15.98 5.36 -4.01
N ARG A 202 16.29 4.73 -2.86
CA ARG A 202 16.99 5.37 -1.74
C ARG A 202 18.35 5.91 -2.18
N ASP A 203 18.77 6.97 -1.50
CA ASP A 203 20.03 7.70 -1.71
C ASP A 203 20.13 8.40 -3.07
N GLY A 204 19.06 8.33 -3.89
CA GLY A 204 18.92 9.04 -5.13
C GLY A 204 18.56 10.51 -4.94
N GLY A 205 18.93 11.35 -5.92
CA GLY A 205 18.52 12.75 -5.98
C GLY A 205 17.14 12.94 -6.63
N PHE A 206 16.94 14.11 -7.21
CA PHE A 206 15.70 14.47 -7.93
C PHE A 206 15.26 13.46 -9.02
N PRO A 207 16.16 12.85 -9.84
CA PRO A 207 15.75 11.85 -10.83
C PRO A 207 15.12 10.59 -10.21
N ALA A 208 15.53 10.21 -9.00
CA ALA A 208 14.97 9.07 -8.28
C ALA A 208 13.56 9.38 -7.74
N LEU A 209 13.34 10.62 -7.30
CA LEU A 209 12.01 11.12 -6.95
C LEU A 209 11.08 11.08 -8.17
N LEU A 210 11.53 11.58 -9.32
CA LEU A 210 10.71 11.57 -10.54
C LEU A 210 10.32 10.15 -10.97
N LYS A 211 11.27 9.21 -10.94
CA LYS A 211 10.97 7.78 -11.20
C LYS A 211 9.94 7.24 -10.20
N SER A 212 10.04 7.62 -8.92
CA SER A 212 9.09 7.20 -7.87
C SER A 212 7.69 7.76 -8.10
N ILE A 213 7.57 8.98 -8.62
CA ILE A 213 6.29 9.60 -9.02
C ILE A 213 5.70 8.87 -10.23
N VAL A 214 6.51 8.48 -11.22
CA VAL A 214 6.04 7.70 -12.37
C VAL A 214 5.45 6.36 -11.93
N TRP A 215 6.12 5.64 -11.02
CA TRP A 215 5.60 4.39 -10.44
C TRP A 215 4.32 4.60 -9.60
N LEU A 216 4.02 5.83 -9.18
CA LEU A 216 2.77 6.18 -8.52
C LEU A 216 1.65 6.46 -9.52
N ILE A 217 1.92 7.30 -10.52
CA ILE A 217 0.91 7.78 -11.46
C ILE A 217 0.35 6.64 -12.32
N ILE A 218 1.19 5.74 -12.83
CA ILE A 218 0.78 4.65 -13.74
C ILE A 218 -0.35 3.78 -13.14
N PRO A 219 -0.17 3.14 -11.97
CA PRO A 219 -1.20 2.25 -11.43
C PRO A 219 -2.42 3.00 -10.90
N VAL A 220 -2.26 4.24 -10.41
CA VAL A 220 -3.40 5.10 -10.03
C VAL A 220 -4.24 5.44 -11.27
N PHE A 221 -3.60 5.77 -12.39
CA PHE A 221 -4.29 6.07 -13.65
C PHE A 221 -5.06 4.86 -14.19
N ILE A 222 -4.45 3.66 -14.15
CA ILE A 222 -5.12 2.41 -14.53
C ILE A 222 -6.35 2.18 -13.65
N THR A 223 -6.21 2.32 -12.33
CA THR A 223 -7.31 2.12 -11.38
C THR A 223 -8.39 3.18 -11.54
N PHE A 224 -8.04 4.42 -11.90
CA PHE A 224 -9.01 5.48 -12.19
C PHE A 224 -9.86 5.20 -13.44
N ARG A 225 -9.31 4.47 -14.42
CA ARG A 225 -10.09 4.01 -15.59
C ARG A 225 -11.03 2.85 -15.25
N MET A 226 -10.85 2.21 -14.11
CA MET A 226 -11.81 1.25 -13.59
C MET A 226 -13.04 2.00 -13.05
N PRO A 227 -14.24 1.39 -13.10
CA PRO A 227 -15.51 1.91 -12.57
C PRO A 227 -15.55 2.07 -11.03
N ASN A 228 -14.43 2.28 -10.36
CA ASN A 228 -14.34 2.41 -8.90
C ASN A 228 -13.34 3.50 -8.52
N LEU A 229 -13.83 4.74 -8.57
CA LEU A 229 -13.05 5.94 -8.28
C LEU A 229 -12.57 6.00 -6.82
N ILE A 230 -13.31 5.40 -5.89
CA ILE A 230 -12.95 5.35 -4.47
C ILE A 230 -11.64 4.59 -4.26
N VAL A 231 -11.49 3.42 -4.90
CA VAL A 231 -10.27 2.61 -4.78
C VAL A 231 -9.06 3.36 -5.33
N ALA A 232 -9.21 4.05 -6.47
CA ALA A 232 -8.14 4.86 -7.04
C ALA A 232 -7.69 6.00 -6.09
N ILE A 233 -8.65 6.67 -5.42
CA ILE A 233 -8.35 7.70 -4.42
C ILE A 233 -7.61 7.12 -3.22
N ILE A 234 -8.11 6.01 -2.65
CA ILE A 234 -7.47 5.35 -1.50
C ILE A 234 -6.04 4.93 -1.83
N MET A 235 -5.85 4.34 -3.02
CA MET A 235 -4.54 3.93 -3.51
C MET A 235 -3.59 5.14 -3.64
N MET A 236 -4.05 6.22 -4.28
CA MET A 236 -3.27 7.45 -4.46
C MET A 236 -2.84 8.04 -3.11
N ILE A 237 -3.77 8.22 -2.18
CA ILE A 237 -3.49 8.77 -0.85
C ILE A 237 -2.49 7.88 -0.10
N SER A 238 -2.69 6.56 -0.11
CA SER A 238 -1.79 5.61 0.57
C SER A 238 -0.36 5.69 0.03
N MET A 239 -0.20 5.77 -1.29
CA MET A 239 1.11 5.88 -1.94
C MET A 239 1.75 7.25 -1.73
N LEU A 240 0.97 8.34 -1.72
CA LEU A 240 1.46 9.68 -1.37
C LEU A 240 1.96 9.76 0.07
N ILE A 241 1.27 9.11 1.01
CA ILE A 241 1.72 8.99 2.39
C ILE A 241 3.06 8.24 2.45
N GLN A 242 3.18 7.09 1.77
CA GLN A 242 4.44 6.34 1.71
C GLN A 242 5.59 7.17 1.12
N LEU A 243 5.35 7.89 0.03
CA LEU A 243 6.33 8.78 -0.58
C LEU A 243 6.73 9.93 0.35
N THR A 244 5.76 10.52 1.05
CA THR A 244 5.99 11.58 2.05
C THR A 244 6.87 11.06 3.19
N VAL A 245 6.58 9.85 3.71
CA VAL A 245 7.41 9.21 4.75
C VAL A 245 8.83 8.93 4.24
N ALA A 246 9.00 8.49 2.99
CA ALA A 246 10.33 8.29 2.40
C ALA A 246 11.13 9.61 2.31
N ILE A 247 10.48 10.71 1.93
CA ILE A 247 11.10 12.05 1.89
C ILE A 247 11.45 12.53 3.30
N LEU A 248 10.56 12.36 4.28
CA LEU A 248 10.80 12.73 5.68
C LEU A 248 11.97 11.94 6.30
N LYS A 249 12.11 10.66 5.93
CA LYS A 249 13.25 9.82 6.34
C LYS A 249 14.57 10.16 5.63
N GLY A 250 14.58 11.15 4.74
CA GLY A 250 15.77 11.57 4.01
C GLY A 250 16.25 10.54 2.98
N TRP A 251 15.37 9.68 2.46
CA TRP A 251 15.74 8.70 1.44
C TRP A 251 16.15 9.35 0.12
N PHE A 252 15.76 10.61 -0.09
CA PHE A 252 16.12 11.40 -1.26
C PHE A 252 16.99 12.58 -0.84
N LYS A 253 18.07 12.84 -1.57
CA LYS A 253 19.00 13.97 -1.32
C LYS A 253 18.42 15.29 -1.84
N ILE A 254 17.31 15.75 -1.22
CA ILE A 254 16.52 16.92 -1.64
C ILE A 254 15.98 17.71 -0.44
N SER A 255 15.50 18.92 -0.68
CA SER A 255 14.91 19.79 0.35
C SER A 255 13.52 19.31 0.78
N VAL A 256 13.45 18.57 1.88
CA VAL A 256 12.24 17.94 2.44
C VAL A 256 11.02 18.87 2.44
N LYS A 257 11.10 20.04 3.06
CA LYS A 257 9.95 20.96 3.24
C LYS A 257 9.36 21.42 1.90
N LYS A 258 10.21 21.90 0.97
CA LYS A 258 9.77 22.40 -0.34
C LYS A 258 9.17 21.28 -1.18
N THR A 259 9.76 20.09 -1.15
CA THR A 259 9.27 18.95 -1.93
C THR A 259 7.91 18.46 -1.43
N ILE A 260 7.69 18.36 -0.11
CA ILE A 260 6.39 17.93 0.43
C ILE A 260 5.29 18.93 0.07
N VAL A 261 5.53 20.23 0.26
CA VAL A 261 4.56 21.28 -0.10
C VAL A 261 4.24 21.22 -1.59
N SER A 262 5.27 21.14 -2.44
CA SER A 262 5.08 21.03 -3.89
C SER A 262 4.33 19.76 -4.29
N LEU A 263 4.66 18.61 -3.71
CA LEU A 263 4.01 17.33 -4.00
C LEU A 263 2.50 17.40 -3.69
N TRP A 264 2.14 17.78 -2.47
CA TRP A 264 0.73 17.84 -2.07
C TRP A 264 -0.03 18.93 -2.81
N ALA A 265 0.60 20.07 -3.11
CA ALA A 265 -0.01 21.10 -3.94
C ALA A 265 -0.35 20.55 -5.34
N VAL A 266 0.58 19.86 -5.99
CA VAL A 266 0.31 19.27 -7.31
C VAL A 266 -0.82 18.24 -7.23
N PHE A 267 -0.75 17.27 -6.32
CA PHE A 267 -1.75 16.20 -6.27
C PHE A 267 -3.14 16.65 -5.76
N MET A 268 -3.25 17.77 -5.05
CA MET A 268 -4.54 18.33 -4.62
C MET A 268 -5.10 19.34 -5.62
N PHE A 269 -4.29 20.30 -6.09
CA PHE A 269 -4.78 21.39 -6.93
C PHE A 269 -4.92 20.97 -8.39
N LEU A 270 -4.03 20.13 -8.93
CA LEU A 270 -4.06 19.75 -10.34
C LEU A 270 -5.36 19.03 -10.73
N PRO A 271 -5.88 18.04 -9.96
CA PRO A 271 -7.16 17.42 -10.29
C PRO A 271 -8.35 18.39 -10.20
N ILE A 272 -8.35 19.29 -9.21
CA ILE A 272 -9.41 20.31 -9.04
C ILE A 272 -9.38 21.28 -10.23
N MET A 273 -8.20 21.75 -10.61
CA MET A 273 -8.01 22.64 -11.75
C MET A 273 -8.43 21.96 -13.05
N LEU A 274 -8.02 20.70 -13.28
CA LEU A 274 -8.41 19.94 -14.46
C LEU A 274 -9.93 19.77 -14.54
N LEU A 275 -10.58 19.39 -13.43
CA LEU A 275 -12.05 19.28 -13.39
C LEU A 275 -12.73 20.62 -13.65
N PHE A 276 -12.22 21.72 -13.07
CA PHE A 276 -12.75 23.06 -13.30
C PHE A 276 -12.64 23.48 -14.77
N VAL A 277 -11.49 23.26 -15.40
CA VAL A 277 -11.28 23.51 -16.84
C VAL A 277 -12.22 22.64 -17.67
N MET A 278 -12.28 21.34 -17.39
CA MET A 278 -13.16 20.42 -18.13
C MET A 278 -14.64 20.81 -18.03
N TYR A 279 -15.08 21.27 -16.87
CA TYR A 279 -16.44 21.76 -16.64
C TYR A 279 -16.70 23.11 -17.32
N THR A 280 -15.76 24.06 -17.22
CA THR A 280 -15.94 25.42 -17.77
C THR A 280 -15.93 25.41 -19.31
N PHE A 281 -15.14 24.52 -19.92
CA PHE A 281 -15.02 24.40 -21.37
C PHE A 281 -15.92 23.33 -22.00
N HIS A 282 -16.87 22.75 -21.25
CA HIS A 282 -17.78 21.69 -21.72
C HIS A 282 -17.06 20.51 -22.38
N LEU A 283 -15.89 20.14 -21.84
CA LEU A 283 -15.12 18.97 -22.29
C LEU A 283 -15.65 17.66 -21.66
N LEU A 284 -16.57 17.78 -20.71
CA LEU A 284 -17.29 16.66 -20.10
C LEU A 284 -18.51 16.31 -20.96
N ALA A 285 -18.86 15.03 -21.02
CA ALA A 285 -20.11 14.64 -21.66
C ALA A 285 -21.31 15.14 -20.82
N GLU A 286 -22.44 15.46 -21.47
CA GLU A 286 -23.63 16.00 -20.79
C GLU A 286 -24.09 15.15 -19.60
N TYR A 287 -24.04 13.81 -19.74
CA TYR A 287 -24.41 12.90 -18.65
C TYR A 287 -23.45 12.99 -17.44
N GLN A 288 -22.18 13.35 -17.66
CA GLN A 288 -21.18 13.51 -16.60
C GLN A 288 -21.42 14.81 -15.83
N GLU A 289 -21.72 15.91 -16.54
CA GLU A 289 -22.10 17.18 -15.93
C GLU A 289 -23.38 17.03 -15.11
N ALA A 290 -24.40 16.33 -15.65
CA ALA A 290 -25.64 16.04 -14.94
C ALA A 290 -25.41 15.23 -13.65
N ARG A 291 -24.50 14.24 -13.67
CA ARG A 291 -24.12 13.48 -12.48
C ARG A 291 -23.43 14.36 -11.43
N ILE A 292 -22.48 15.20 -11.83
CA ILE A 292 -21.79 16.13 -10.92
C ILE A 292 -22.79 17.09 -10.29
N HIS A 293 -23.68 17.67 -11.09
CA HIS A 293 -24.72 18.57 -10.61
C HIS A 293 -25.68 17.86 -9.63
N SER A 294 -26.10 16.63 -9.94
CA SER A 294 -26.96 15.84 -9.06
C SER A 294 -26.30 15.52 -7.71
N PHE A 295 -24.99 15.25 -7.70
CA PHE A 295 -24.24 14.98 -6.49
C PHE A 295 -24.19 16.21 -5.56
N PHE A 296 -23.85 17.38 -6.11
CA PHE A 296 -23.83 18.63 -5.35
C PHE A 296 -25.23 19.08 -4.90
N PHE A 297 -26.25 18.90 -5.74
CA PHE A 297 -27.63 19.22 -5.39
C PHE A 297 -28.14 18.34 -4.23
N CYS A 298 -27.89 17.04 -4.29
CA CYS A 298 -28.27 16.10 -3.23
C CYS A 298 -27.54 16.42 -1.92
N PHE A 299 -26.25 16.72 -1.98
CA PHE A 299 -25.45 17.13 -0.82
C PHE A 299 -25.97 18.42 -0.18
N ARG A 300 -26.26 19.45 -0.99
CA ARG A 300 -26.84 20.73 -0.54
C ARG A 300 -28.20 20.52 0.14
N ARG A 301 -29.08 19.71 -0.44
CA ARG A 301 -30.41 19.42 0.11
C ARG A 301 -30.32 18.68 1.45
N ARG A 302 -29.37 17.76 1.59
CA ARG A 302 -29.12 17.04 2.85
C ARG A 302 -28.66 17.98 3.96
N ILE A 303 -27.70 18.87 3.68
CA ILE A 303 -27.24 19.87 4.67
C ILE A 303 -28.38 20.80 5.11
N LEU A 304 -29.16 21.32 4.15
CA LEU A 304 -30.29 22.20 4.46
C LEU A 304 -31.36 21.49 5.32
N SER A 305 -31.62 20.21 5.07
CA SER A 305 -32.55 19.44 5.91
C SER A 305 -32.05 19.24 7.35
N TYR A 306 -30.73 19.12 7.56
CA TYR A 306 -30.14 19.04 8.90
C TYR A 306 -30.23 20.36 9.67
N PHE A 307 -30.01 21.51 9.00
CA PHE A 307 -30.14 22.82 9.64
C PHE A 307 -31.59 23.21 9.93
N ASN A 308 -32.55 22.82 9.09
CA ASN A 308 -33.96 23.03 9.38
C ASN A 308 -34.48 22.10 10.49
N ALA A 309 -33.89 20.92 10.69
CA ALA A 309 -34.28 20.01 11.76
C ALA A 309 -33.72 20.39 13.15
N GLN A 310 -32.74 21.31 13.23
CA GLN A 310 -32.20 21.83 14.50
C GLN A 310 -32.83 23.16 14.94
N ASN A 311 -33.67 23.78 14.10
CA ASN A 311 -34.37 25.05 14.37
C ASN A 311 -35.88 24.85 14.66
N ILE A 312 -36.28 23.63 15.04
CA ILE A 312 -37.63 23.27 15.53
C ILE A 312 -37.43 22.60 16.90
#